data_AF-F3GNT9-F1
#
_entry.id   AF-F3GNT9-F1
#
_cell.length_a   1.000
_cell.length_b   1.000
_cell.length_c   1.000
_cell.angle_alpha   90.00
_cell.angle_beta   90.00
_cell.angle_gamma   90.00
#
_symmetry.space_group_name_H-M   'P 1'
#
loop_
_entity.id
_entity.type
_entity.pdbx_description
1 polymer ?
#
loop_
_entity_poly.entity_id
_entity_poly.type
_entity_poly.pdbx_seq_one_letter_code
_entity_poly.pdbx_strand_id
1 'polypeptide(L)' 'MRVWEGKVIPAIKNLKNVNIAAVPQEVLEVLAKDMPRVIKWDVMISEGTVFVTDDRGQHEVQLQWLSGERG' A
#
# COMPACT_ATOMS: atom_id res chain seq x y z
N MET A 1 17.85 2.36 -5.13
CA MET A 1 17.42 1.99 -6.50
C MET A 1 16.48 0.79 -6.39
N ARG A 2 15.25 0.84 -6.92
CA ARG A 2 14.26 -0.25 -6.80
C ARG A 2 14.50 -1.31 -7.88
N VAL A 3 15.32 -2.31 -7.58
CA VAL A 3 15.73 -3.37 -8.54
C VAL A 3 14.54 -4.16 -9.09
N TRP A 4 13.53 -4.42 -8.25
CA TRP A 4 12.33 -5.17 -8.64
C TRP A 4 11.49 -4.41 -9.67
N GLU A 5 11.22 -3.13 -9.43
CA GLU A 5 10.38 -2.29 -10.29
C GLU A 5 10.93 -2.23 -11.71
N GLY A 6 12.25 -1.97 -11.84
CA GLY A 6 12.91 -1.90 -13.14
C GLY A 6 12.95 -3.21 -13.94
N LYS A 7 12.77 -4.36 -13.29
CA LYS A 7 12.70 -5.68 -13.96
C LYS A 7 11.27 -6.07 -14.29
N VAL A 8 10.35 -5.88 -13.35
CA VAL A 8 9.01 -6.45 -13.42
C VAL A 8 8.05 -5.56 -14.20
N ILE A 9 8.05 -4.24 -13.98
CA ILE A 9 7.11 -3.33 -14.64
C ILE A 9 7.23 -3.39 -16.18
N PRO A 10 8.44 -3.42 -16.78
CA PRO A 10 8.56 -3.59 -18.23
C PRO A 10 8.08 -4.97 -18.73
N ALA A 11 8.27 -6.03 -17.95
CA ALA A 11 7.98 -7.40 -18.35
C ALA A 11 6.47 -7.69 -18.42
N ILE A 12 5.65 -6.94 -17.68
CA ILE A 12 4.21 -7.16 -17.58
C ILE A 12 3.38 -6.29 -18.54
N LYS A 13 4.00 -5.47 -19.40
CA LYS A 13 3.31 -4.49 -20.26
C LYS A 13 2.19 -5.07 -21.14
N ASN A 14 2.31 -6.33 -21.54
CA ASN A 14 1.33 -6.99 -22.41
C ASN A 14 0.23 -7.73 -21.64
N LEU A 15 0.32 -7.79 -20.31
CA LEU A 15 -0.70 -8.42 -19.48
C LEU A 15 -1.88 -7.48 -19.34
N LYS A 16 -3.08 -8.02 -19.58
CA LYS A 16 -4.32 -7.28 -19.41
C LYS A 16 -4.74 -7.36 -17.94
N ASN A 17 -5.27 -6.26 -17.41
CA ASN A 17 -5.86 -6.19 -16.07
C ASN A 17 -4.89 -6.48 -14.90
N VAL A 18 -3.65 -6.00 -15.01
CA VAL A 18 -2.66 -6.05 -13.91
C VAL A 18 -2.47 -4.65 -13.34
N ASN A 19 -2.84 -4.49 -12.08
CA ASN A 19 -2.69 -3.24 -11.33
C ASN A 19 -1.71 -3.46 -10.18
N ILE A 20 -0.75 -2.55 -10.01
CA ILE A 20 0.31 -2.64 -9.01
C ILE A 20 0.37 -1.30 -8.29
N ALA A 21 0.20 -1.35 -6.97
CA ALA A 21 0.45 -0.24 -6.07
C ALA A 21 1.53 -0.63 -5.04
N ALA A 22 2.40 0.31 -4.71
CA ALA A 22 3.38 0.18 -3.65
C ALA A 22 2.90 0.92 -2.39
N VAL A 23 3.14 0.30 -1.23
CA VAL A 23 2.91 0.92 0.09
C VAL A 23 4.20 1.62 0.54
N PRO A 24 4.14 2.85 1.06
CA PRO A 24 5.31 3.50 1.64
C PRO A 24 5.85 2.70 2.84
N GLN A 25 7.17 2.48 2.88
CA GLN A 25 7.80 1.64 3.90
C GLN A 25 7.61 2.18 5.32
N GLU A 26 7.70 3.49 5.50
CA GLU A 26 7.61 4.14 6.81
C GLU A 26 6.26 3.85 7.50
N VAL A 27 5.14 4.07 6.82
CA VAL A 27 3.81 3.81 7.40
C VAL A 27 3.56 2.31 7.58
N LEU A 28 4.10 1.46 6.70
CA LEU A 28 4.00 0.01 6.84
C LEU A 28 4.75 -0.48 8.08
N GLU A 29 5.95 0.03 8.34
CA GLU A 29 6.73 -0.31 9.53
C GLU A 29 6.00 0.13 10.80
N VAL A 30 5.40 1.33 10.81
CA VAL A 30 4.59 1.78 11.93
C VAL A 30 3.42 0.83 12.14
N LEU A 31 2.58 0.60 11.13
CA LEU A 31 1.39 -0.26 11.24
C LEU A 31 1.73 -1.72 11.62
N ALA A 32 2.84 -2.27 11.13
CA ALA A 32 3.19 -3.67 11.36
C ALA A 32 3.99 -3.92 12.65
N LYS A 33 4.62 -2.89 13.22
CA LYS A 33 5.46 -3.02 14.42
C LYS A 33 4.64 -3.50 15.63
N ASP A 34 5.18 -4.51 16.33
CA ASP A 34 4.64 -5.07 17.57
C ASP A 34 3.17 -5.51 17.46
N MET A 35 2.79 -6.07 16.30
CA MET A 35 1.41 -6.43 15.98
C MET A 35 0.78 -7.36 17.03
N PRO A 36 -0.35 -6.95 17.64
CA PRO A 36 -1.01 -7.76 18.67
C PRO A 36 -1.69 -8.99 18.05
N ARG A 37 -2.01 -9.98 18.89
CA ARG A 37 -2.77 -11.18 18.46
C ARG A 37 -4.19 -10.87 18.00
N VAL A 38 -4.75 -9.73 18.39
CA VAL A 38 -6.06 -9.24 17.97
C VAL A 38 -5.85 -7.85 17.38
N ILE A 39 -6.10 -7.68 16.08
CA ILE A 39 -5.93 -6.44 15.34
C ILE A 39 -7.28 -5.73 15.26
N LYS A 40 -7.36 -4.50 15.75
CA LYS A 40 -8.56 -3.67 15.70
C LYS A 40 -8.23 -2.39 14.96
N TRP A 41 -8.80 -2.21 13.79
CA TRP A 41 -8.61 -1.03 12.95
C TRP A 41 -9.95 -0.43 12.55
N ASP A 42 -10.06 0.89 12.66
CA ASP A 42 -11.04 1.66 11.91
C ASP A 42 -10.37 2.11 10.61
N VAL A 43 -11.00 1.83 9.46
CA VAL A 43 -10.42 2.12 8.15
C VAL A 43 -11.35 3.04 7.38
N MET A 44 -10.81 4.18 6.96
CA MET A 44 -11.48 5.12 6.05
C MET A 44 -10.73 5.14 4.72
N ILE A 45 -11.47 5.16 3.62
CA ILE A 45 -10.91 5.33 2.29
C ILE A 45 -11.55 6.56 1.67
N SER A 46 -10.72 7.56 1.36
CA SER A 46 -11.18 8.81 0.75
C SER A 46 -10.19 9.20 -0.33
N GLU A 47 -10.71 9.52 -1.52
CA GLU A 47 -9.91 10.01 -2.66
C GLU A 47 -8.71 9.13 -3.04
N GLY A 48 -8.84 7.81 -2.85
CA GLY A 48 -7.77 6.85 -3.17
C GLY A 48 -6.72 6.68 -2.07
N THR A 49 -6.81 7.44 -0.99
CA THR A 49 -5.97 7.34 0.20
C THR A 49 -6.64 6.46 1.25
N VAL A 50 -5.85 5.60 1.92
CA VAL A 50 -6.34 4.74 2.99
C VAL A 50 -5.88 5.30 4.33
N PHE A 51 -6.81 5.61 5.23
CA PHE A 51 -6.53 6.04 6.58
C PHE A 51 -6.84 4.88 7.53
N VAL A 52 -5.83 4.44 8.28
CA VAL A 52 -5.95 3.35 9.24
C VAL A 52 -5.80 3.93 10.64
N THR A 53 -6.83 3.81 11.46
CA THR A 53 -6.78 4.18 12.88
C THR A 53 -6.60 2.92 13.71
N ASP A 54 -5.48 2.84 14.42
CA ASP A 54 -5.17 1.77 15.39
C ASP A 54 -5.06 2.34 16.82
N ASP A 55 -4.57 1.53 17.75
CA ASP A 55 -4.36 1.92 19.15
C ASP A 55 -3.29 3.01 19.35
N ARG A 56 -2.48 3.30 18.32
CA ARG A 56 -1.39 4.29 18.33
C ARG A 56 -1.75 5.57 17.57
N GLY A 57 -2.90 5.62 16.92
CA GLY A 57 -3.42 6.81 16.23
C GLY A 57 -3.87 6.53 14.80
N GLN A 58 -4.06 7.61 14.03
CA GLN A 58 -4.43 7.53 12.62
C GLN A 58 -3.18 7.61 11.74
N HIS A 59 -3.08 6.67 10.81
CA HIS A 59 -1.97 6.52 9.87
C HIS A 59 -2.49 6.68 8.44
N GLU A 60 -1.86 7.58 7.69
CA GLU A 60 -2.20 7.80 6.29
C GLU A 60 -1.35 6.92 5.37
N VAL A 61 -2.02 6.09 4.57
CA VAL A 61 -1.42 5.16 3.62
C VAL A 61 -1.71 5.64 2.21
N GLN A 62 -0.80 6.49 1.70
CA GLN A 62 -0.84 6.94 0.31
C GLN A 62 -0.20 5.90 -0.61
N LEU A 63 -1.02 5.14 -1.33
CA LEU A 63 -0.55 4.15 -2.28
C LEU A 63 0.12 4.83 -3.49
N GLN A 64 1.28 4.32 -3.89
CA GLN A 64 1.96 4.71 -5.12
C GLN A 64 1.62 3.71 -6.24
N TRP A 65 0.79 4.11 -7.20
CA TRP A 65 0.51 3.27 -8.38
C TRP A 65 1.72 3.18 -9.30
N LEU A 66 2.16 1.96 -9.57
CA LEU A 66 3.25 1.61 -10.48
C LEU A 66 2.74 1.11 -11.84
N SER A 67 1.53 0.56 -11.87
CA SER A 67 0.82 0.14 -13.08
C SER A 67 -0.68 0.13 -12.80
N GLY A 68 -1.48 0.65 -13.73
CA GLY A 68 -2.93 0.66 -13.61
C GLY A 68 -3.46 1.52 -12.47
N GLU A 69 -4.65 1.20 -11.99
CA GLU A 69 -5.39 1.97 -10.99
C GLU A 69 -6.30 1.08 -10.14
N ARG A 70 -6.98 1.67 -9.17
CA ARG A 70 -8.11 1.04 -8.49
C ARG A 70 -9.37 1.33 -9.30
N GLY A 71 -9.93 0.29 -9.92
CA GLY A 71 -11.17 0.36 -10.70
C GLY A 71 -12.40 0.69 -9.87
#